data_AF-A0A1M6L493-F1
#
_entry.id   AF-A0A1M6L493-F1
#
_cell.length_a   1.000
_cell.length_b   1.000
_cell.length_c   1.000
_cell.angle_alpha   90.00
_cell.angle_beta   90.00
_cell.angle_gamma   90.00
#
_symmetry.space_group_name_H-M   'P 1'
#
loop_
_entity.id
_entity.type
_entity.pdbx_description
1 polymer ?
#
loop_
_entity_poly.entity_id
_entity_poly.type
_entity_poly.pdbx_seq_one_letter_code
_entity_poly.pdbx_strand_id
1 'polypeptide(L)'
;MSTQVVTREQDSVWELEAGEVRKSGLGHFVMMALFTGVGVVVGTFGSIAVPLGFVSAFWPGQAIQAVGSIWYGMWGGIASFVFPIISNAISGSAPLPVSLAYIPGNLAQGIIAGWAFRTFGADPRLLTPKDWVAFTFWGIIVSNIIGAGWGSTVLRTFDLITPAAHLPVFFGWFVGNAVASWILGVIMLKFVSPIVIKSKTFCKKYWA
;
A
#
# COMPACT_ATOMS: atom_id res chain seq x y z
N MET A 1 -38.17 -29.31 12.04
CA MET A 1 -36.76 -28.93 11.84
C MET A 1 -36.66 -27.43 12.04
N SER A 2 -36.16 -26.98 13.20
CA SER A 2 -35.89 -25.56 13.42
C SER A 2 -34.64 -25.20 12.62
N THR A 3 -34.80 -24.35 11.61
CA THR A 3 -33.70 -23.70 10.92
C THR A 3 -32.98 -22.85 11.95
N GLN A 4 -31.84 -23.34 12.47
CA GLN A 4 -30.93 -22.50 13.22
C GLN A 4 -30.41 -21.45 12.23
N VAL A 5 -30.96 -20.25 12.31
CA VAL A 5 -30.32 -19.08 11.72
C VAL A 5 -29.03 -18.91 12.50
N VAL A 6 -27.92 -19.37 11.93
CA VAL A 6 -26.58 -19.10 12.45
C VAL A 6 -26.32 -17.62 12.22
N THR A 7 -26.82 -16.78 13.12
CA THR A 7 -26.36 -15.41 13.30
C THR A 7 -25.01 -15.47 13.98
N ARG A 8 -23.96 -15.91 13.26
CA ARG A 8 -22.63 -15.42 13.59
C ARG A 8 -22.56 -14.05 12.93
N GLU A 9 -22.78 -13.00 13.73
CA GLU A 9 -22.10 -11.73 13.46
C GLU A 9 -20.68 -12.12 13.05
N GLN A 10 -20.29 -11.75 11.85
CA GLN A 10 -19.00 -12.15 11.32
C GLN A 10 -17.96 -11.43 12.16
N ASP A 11 -17.43 -12.10 13.20
CA ASP A 11 -16.43 -11.55 14.11
C ASP A 11 -15.39 -10.84 13.27
N SER A 12 -15.20 -9.55 13.56
CA SER A 12 -14.34 -8.69 12.76
C SER A 12 -12.96 -9.33 12.69
N VAL A 13 -12.34 -9.42 11.51
CA VAL A 13 -11.00 -10.00 11.37
C VAL A 13 -9.93 -9.29 12.21
N TRP A 14 -10.24 -8.09 12.69
CA TRP A 14 -9.40 -7.24 13.53
C TRP A 14 -9.51 -7.53 15.02
N GLU A 15 -10.54 -8.24 15.46
CA GLU A 15 -10.76 -8.56 16.88
C GLU A 15 -9.88 -9.72 17.32
N LEU A 16 -9.34 -9.62 18.53
CA LEU A 16 -8.58 -10.70 19.14
C LEU A 16 -9.55 -11.71 19.77
N GLU A 17 -9.36 -12.99 19.45
CA GLU A 17 -10.09 -14.07 20.10
C GLU A 17 -9.71 -14.15 21.58
N ALA A 18 -10.58 -14.73 22.41
CA ALA A 18 -10.30 -14.89 23.84
C ALA A 18 -9.00 -15.70 24.06
N GLY A 19 -8.03 -15.09 24.74
CA GLY A 19 -6.71 -15.70 24.97
C GLY A 19 -5.71 -15.55 23.80
N GLU A 20 -6.11 -14.94 22.69
CA GLU A 20 -5.21 -14.66 21.56
C GLU A 20 -4.22 -13.54 21.92
N VAL A 21 -2.93 -13.88 21.86
CA VAL A 21 -1.85 -12.92 22.05
C VAL A 21 -1.11 -12.73 20.73
N ARG A 22 -1.18 -11.51 20.18
CA ARG A 22 -0.41 -11.08 19.01
C ARG A 22 0.77 -10.24 19.47
N LYS A 23 1.99 -10.68 19.15
CA LYS A 23 3.24 -9.94 19.39
C LYS A 23 4.08 -9.93 18.13
N SER A 24 4.77 -8.82 17.91
CA SER A 24 5.75 -8.73 16.85
C SER A 24 6.88 -9.74 17.08
N GLY A 25 7.45 -10.24 16.00
CA GLY A 25 8.49 -11.27 16.06
C GLY A 25 9.08 -11.51 14.69
N LEU A 26 9.99 -12.48 14.59
CA LEU A 26 10.77 -12.76 13.38
C LEU A 26 9.89 -12.91 12.11
N GLY A 27 8.72 -13.55 12.23
CA GLY A 27 7.80 -13.69 11.10
C GLY A 27 7.37 -12.36 10.48
N HIS A 28 7.14 -11.32 11.28
CA HIS A 28 6.75 -9.99 10.78
C HIS A 28 7.90 -9.30 10.05
N PHE A 29 9.12 -9.42 10.58
CA PHE A 29 10.32 -8.93 9.92
C PHE A 29 10.56 -9.64 8.57
N VAL A 30 10.37 -10.96 8.53
CA VAL A 30 10.44 -11.75 7.28
C VAL A 30 9.39 -11.27 6.29
N MET A 31 8.13 -11.05 6.71
CA MET A 31 7.10 -10.53 5.81
C MET A 31 7.44 -9.13 5.29
N MET A 32 7.95 -8.22 6.14
CA MET A 32 8.43 -6.90 5.71
C MET A 32 9.52 -7.03 4.65
N ALA A 33 10.53 -7.88 4.87
CA ALA A 33 11.63 -8.08 3.93
C ALA A 33 11.15 -8.68 2.61
N LEU A 34 10.26 -9.68 2.65
CA LEU A 34 9.64 -10.26 1.46
C LEU A 34 8.82 -9.24 0.68
N PHE A 35 7.99 -8.46 1.37
CA PHE A 35 7.17 -7.43 0.73
C PHE A 35 8.03 -6.32 0.12
N THR A 36 9.12 -5.95 0.81
CA THR A 36 10.12 -5.03 0.28
C THR A 36 10.75 -5.61 -0.98
N GLY A 37 11.22 -6.85 -0.96
CA GLY A 37 11.84 -7.51 -2.12
C GLY A 37 10.90 -7.59 -3.33
N VAL A 38 9.65 -8.01 -3.12
CA VAL A 38 8.63 -8.02 -4.17
C VAL A 38 8.40 -6.61 -4.71
N GLY A 39 8.27 -5.62 -3.81
CA GLY A 39 8.13 -4.20 -4.16
C GLY A 39 9.28 -3.68 -5.00
N VAL A 40 10.53 -4.04 -4.67
CA VAL A 40 11.72 -3.67 -5.46
C VAL A 40 11.59 -4.21 -6.87
N VAL A 41 11.27 -5.50 -7.03
CA VAL A 41 11.15 -6.13 -8.36
C VAL A 41 10.05 -5.46 -9.19
N VAL A 42 8.82 -5.46 -8.69
CA VAL A 42 7.68 -4.97 -9.47
C VAL A 42 7.71 -3.44 -9.66
N GLY A 43 8.27 -2.71 -8.70
CA GLY A 43 8.49 -1.27 -8.81
C GLY A 43 9.55 -0.93 -9.86
N THR A 44 10.66 -1.66 -9.88
CA THR A 44 11.78 -1.39 -10.82
C THR A 44 11.35 -1.68 -12.25
N PHE A 45 10.78 -2.87 -12.50
CA PHE A 45 10.34 -3.23 -13.83
C PHE A 45 9.15 -2.39 -14.32
N GLY A 46 8.24 -1.98 -13.42
CA GLY A 46 7.17 -1.05 -13.78
C GLY A 46 7.71 0.30 -14.26
N SER A 47 8.65 0.88 -13.53
CA SER A 47 9.29 2.14 -13.90
C SER A 47 10.01 2.06 -15.25
N ILE A 48 10.63 0.91 -15.55
CA ILE A 48 11.34 0.69 -16.82
C ILE A 48 10.35 0.47 -17.97
N ALA A 49 9.26 -0.27 -17.75
CA ALA A 49 8.36 -0.71 -18.81
C ALA A 49 7.46 0.40 -19.35
N VAL A 50 7.00 1.34 -18.50
CA VAL A 50 6.03 2.38 -18.90
C VAL A 50 6.44 3.77 -18.39
N PRO A 51 7.54 4.37 -18.91
CA PRO A 51 8.04 5.64 -18.44
C PRO A 51 7.24 6.85 -18.98
N LEU A 52 7.02 7.85 -18.13
CA LEU A 52 6.47 9.18 -18.44
C LEU A 52 7.39 10.26 -17.84
N GLY A 53 8.68 10.22 -18.21
CA GLY A 53 9.71 11.08 -17.62
C GLY A 53 10.08 10.62 -16.21
N PHE A 54 9.91 11.49 -15.20
CA PHE A 54 10.19 11.16 -13.79
C PHE A 54 9.10 10.30 -13.12
N VAL A 55 7.99 10.04 -13.81
CA VAL A 55 6.87 9.24 -13.31
C VAL A 55 6.60 8.09 -14.26
N SER A 56 5.87 7.07 -13.81
CA SER A 56 5.45 5.95 -14.65
C SER A 56 3.94 6.02 -14.90
N ALA A 57 3.50 5.67 -16.11
CA ALA A 57 2.06 5.61 -16.42
C ALA A 57 1.35 4.48 -15.68
N PHE A 58 2.10 3.46 -15.24
CA PHE A 58 1.57 2.31 -14.52
C PHE A 58 2.67 1.74 -13.64
N TRP A 59 2.62 2.02 -12.34
CA TRP A 59 3.65 1.57 -11.41
C TRP A 59 3.13 0.48 -10.45
N PRO A 60 3.41 -0.81 -10.72
CA PRO A 60 2.90 -1.94 -9.94
C PRO A 60 3.37 -1.94 -8.48
N GLY A 61 4.51 -1.30 -8.20
CA GLY A 61 5.02 -1.11 -6.83
C GLY A 61 3.97 -0.48 -5.92
N GLN A 62 3.07 0.34 -6.47
CA GLN A 62 2.06 1.00 -5.67
C GLN A 62 1.01 0.06 -5.08
N ALA A 63 0.77 -1.10 -5.71
CA ALA A 63 -0.10 -2.13 -5.14
C ALA A 63 0.51 -2.72 -3.86
N ILE A 64 1.84 -2.84 -3.81
CA ILE A 64 2.57 -3.29 -2.63
C ILE A 64 2.41 -2.27 -1.50
N GLN A 65 2.55 -0.96 -1.76
CA GLN A 65 2.31 0.03 -0.69
C GLN A 65 0.84 -0.01 -0.22
N ALA A 66 -0.11 -0.05 -1.15
CA ALA A 66 -1.55 0.01 -0.83
C ALA A 66 -2.03 -1.18 0.02
N VAL A 67 -1.46 -2.37 -0.18
CA VAL A 67 -1.89 -3.59 0.51
C VAL A 67 -1.06 -3.90 1.76
N GLY A 68 0.21 -3.50 1.78
CA GLY A 68 1.16 -3.92 2.81
C GLY A 68 0.69 -3.63 4.23
N SER A 69 0.19 -2.42 4.49
CA SER A 69 -0.29 -2.05 5.84
C SER A 69 -1.64 -2.65 6.20
N ILE A 70 -2.46 -3.05 5.21
CA ILE A 70 -3.69 -3.80 5.47
C ILE A 70 -3.31 -5.13 6.13
N TRP A 71 -2.36 -5.86 5.53
CA TRP A 71 -1.95 -7.18 6.01
C TRP A 71 -1.01 -7.15 7.21
N TYR A 72 0.01 -6.31 7.17
CA TYR A 72 1.15 -6.38 8.10
C TYR A 72 1.32 -5.10 8.94
N GLY A 73 0.34 -4.21 8.95
CA GLY A 73 0.39 -2.98 9.73
C GLY A 73 1.61 -2.12 9.39
N MET A 74 2.30 -1.61 10.39
CA MET A 74 3.49 -0.78 10.21
C MET A 74 4.68 -1.54 9.64
N TRP A 75 4.72 -2.87 9.68
CA TRP A 75 5.73 -3.64 8.94
C TRP A 75 5.55 -3.45 7.42
N GLY A 76 4.30 -3.47 6.95
CA GLY A 76 3.99 -3.08 5.58
C GLY A 76 4.22 -1.60 5.31
N GLY A 77 3.97 -0.75 6.31
CA GLY A 77 4.32 0.68 6.26
C GLY A 77 5.82 0.93 6.07
N ILE A 78 6.69 0.18 6.74
CA ILE A 78 8.15 0.27 6.54
C ILE A 78 8.50 -0.16 5.11
N ALA A 79 7.99 -1.31 4.68
CA ALA A 79 8.21 -1.78 3.32
C ALA A 79 7.84 -0.71 2.28
N SER A 80 6.74 0.02 2.51
CA SER A 80 6.23 1.03 1.57
C SER A 80 7.21 2.14 1.21
N PHE A 81 8.09 2.57 2.12
CA PHE A 81 9.11 3.58 1.79
C PHE A 81 10.51 2.99 1.56
N VAL A 82 10.79 1.78 2.05
CA VAL A 82 12.10 1.14 1.84
C VAL A 82 12.25 0.65 0.40
N PHE A 83 11.26 -0.06 -0.16
CA PHE A 83 11.41 -0.61 -1.50
C PHE A 83 11.52 0.47 -2.59
N PRO A 84 10.80 1.61 -2.54
CA PRO A 84 10.93 2.63 -3.58
C PRO A 84 12.33 3.25 -3.63
N ILE A 85 13.03 3.38 -2.48
CA ILE A 85 14.41 3.89 -2.46
C ILE A 85 15.33 2.96 -3.27
N ILE A 86 15.23 1.66 -3.02
CA ILE A 86 16.04 0.65 -3.70
C ILE A 86 15.62 0.56 -5.18
N SER A 87 14.32 0.52 -5.44
CA SER A 87 13.77 0.45 -6.79
C SER A 87 14.22 1.63 -7.65
N ASN A 88 14.15 2.85 -7.12
CA ASN A 88 14.55 4.05 -7.83
C ASN A 88 16.05 4.06 -8.15
N ALA A 89 16.88 3.57 -7.23
CA ALA A 89 18.31 3.45 -7.45
C ALA A 89 18.63 2.45 -8.58
N ILE A 90 17.91 1.33 -8.64
CA ILE A 90 18.12 0.31 -9.69
C ILE A 90 17.58 0.78 -11.05
N SER A 91 16.39 1.38 -11.09
CA SER A 91 15.79 1.85 -12.34
C SER A 91 16.37 3.17 -12.83
N GLY A 92 17.17 3.86 -12.02
CA GLY A 92 17.67 5.21 -12.31
C GLY A 92 16.58 6.29 -12.36
N SER A 93 15.41 6.06 -11.75
CA SER A 93 14.26 6.98 -11.83
C SER A 93 14.42 8.21 -10.95
N ALA A 94 15.15 8.10 -9.83
CA ALA A 94 15.45 9.23 -8.96
C ALA A 94 16.77 9.01 -8.21
N PRO A 95 17.60 10.07 -8.05
CA PRO A 95 18.82 9.99 -7.25
C PRO A 95 18.51 9.79 -5.77
N LEU A 96 19.49 9.34 -4.99
CA LEU A 96 19.30 9.00 -3.57
C LEU A 96 18.71 10.16 -2.72
N PRO A 97 19.18 11.43 -2.82
CA PRO A 97 18.60 12.51 -2.04
C PRO A 97 17.10 12.73 -2.30
N VAL A 98 16.68 12.60 -3.56
CA VAL A 98 15.28 12.73 -3.98
C VAL A 98 14.47 11.54 -3.47
N SER A 99 15.02 10.33 -3.57
CA SER A 99 14.37 9.12 -3.06
C SER A 99 14.16 9.16 -1.54
N LEU A 100 15.12 9.70 -0.79
CA LEU A 100 14.97 9.93 0.65
C LEU A 100 13.91 10.99 0.94
N ALA A 101 13.84 12.06 0.14
CA ALA A 101 12.81 13.08 0.27
C ALA A 101 11.39 12.56 -0.02
N TYR A 102 11.23 11.46 -0.76
CA TYR A 102 9.93 10.81 -0.97
C TYR A 102 9.40 10.00 0.22
N ILE A 103 10.22 9.73 1.25
CA ILE A 103 9.82 8.89 2.39
C ILE A 103 8.49 9.31 3.02
N PRO A 104 8.23 10.60 3.33
CA PRO A 104 6.96 10.99 3.95
C PRO A 104 5.75 10.69 3.07
N GLY A 105 5.85 10.96 1.76
CA GLY A 105 4.80 10.66 0.79
C GLY A 105 4.54 9.16 0.64
N ASN A 106 5.60 8.36 0.48
CA ASN A 106 5.50 6.90 0.37
C ASN A 106 4.94 6.27 1.65
N LEU A 107 5.45 6.67 2.82
CA LEU A 107 4.96 6.16 4.09
C LEU A 107 3.48 6.47 4.29
N ALA A 108 3.06 7.73 4.08
CA ALA A 108 1.66 8.12 4.18
C ALA A 108 0.79 7.30 3.22
N GLN A 109 1.21 7.24 1.96
CA GLN A 109 0.55 6.46 0.92
C GLN A 109 0.42 4.97 1.28
N GLY A 110 1.44 4.38 1.93
CA GLY A 110 1.46 2.98 2.34
C GLY A 110 0.65 2.65 3.59
N ILE A 111 0.40 3.61 4.50
CA ILE A 111 -0.30 3.34 5.78
C ILE A 111 -1.78 3.69 5.79
N ILE A 112 -2.24 4.58 4.90
CA ILE A 112 -3.63 5.07 4.90
C ILE A 112 -4.65 3.93 4.74
N ALA A 113 -4.37 2.98 3.85
CA ALA A 113 -5.26 1.83 3.64
C ALA A 113 -5.37 0.99 4.92
N GLY A 114 -4.24 0.64 5.55
CA GLY A 114 -4.22 -0.11 6.80
C GLY A 114 -4.91 0.61 7.96
N TRP A 115 -4.79 1.94 8.05
CA TRP A 115 -5.54 2.76 9.00
C TRP A 115 -7.05 2.69 8.73
N ALA A 116 -7.48 2.89 7.48
CA ALA A 116 -8.90 2.89 7.12
C ALA A 116 -9.55 1.52 7.39
N PHE A 117 -8.87 0.42 7.03
CA PHE A 117 -9.41 -0.92 7.22
C PHE A 117 -9.65 -1.25 8.69
N ARG A 118 -8.73 -0.85 9.57
CA ARG A 118 -8.89 -1.04 11.02
C ARG A 118 -9.93 -0.09 11.63
N THR A 119 -9.95 1.16 11.18
CA THR A 119 -10.87 2.19 11.71
C THR A 119 -12.33 1.87 11.37
N PHE A 120 -12.60 1.41 10.15
CA PHE A 120 -13.96 1.08 9.70
C PHE A 120 -14.32 -0.40 9.87
N GLY A 121 -13.42 -1.20 10.43
CA GLY A 121 -13.57 -2.65 10.56
C GLY A 121 -13.85 -3.33 9.21
N ALA A 122 -13.17 -2.90 8.14
CA ALA A 122 -13.34 -3.43 6.80
C ALA A 122 -12.61 -4.76 6.63
N ASP A 123 -13.17 -5.70 5.88
CA ASP A 123 -12.56 -7.00 5.63
C ASP A 123 -11.58 -6.95 4.45
N PRO A 124 -10.29 -7.31 4.63
CA PRO A 124 -9.28 -7.37 3.56
C PRO A 124 -9.66 -8.24 2.35
N ARG A 125 -10.70 -9.08 2.43
CA ARG A 125 -11.21 -9.90 1.32
C ARG A 125 -12.24 -9.15 0.46
N LEU A 126 -12.53 -7.89 0.79
CA LEU A 126 -13.46 -7.01 0.08
C LEU A 126 -14.89 -7.58 -0.04
N LEU A 127 -15.43 -8.11 1.06
CA LEU A 127 -16.68 -8.88 1.05
C LEU A 127 -17.92 -8.00 0.94
N THR A 128 -17.85 -6.79 1.47
CA THR A 128 -18.97 -5.85 1.58
C THR A 128 -18.65 -4.51 0.92
N PRO A 129 -19.66 -3.69 0.55
CA PRO A 129 -19.44 -2.37 -0.02
C PRO A 129 -18.56 -1.45 0.86
N LYS A 130 -18.67 -1.59 2.19
CA LYS A 130 -17.83 -0.87 3.15
C LYS A 130 -16.34 -1.13 2.90
N ASP A 131 -15.99 -2.39 2.60
CA ASP A 131 -14.61 -2.79 2.35
C ASP A 131 -14.08 -2.20 1.05
N TRP A 132 -14.93 -2.15 0.03
CA TRP A 132 -14.63 -1.51 -1.24
C TRP A 132 -14.44 -0.01 -1.10
N VAL A 133 -15.25 0.66 -0.27
CA VAL A 133 -15.08 2.08 0.04
C VAL A 133 -13.78 2.31 0.80
N ALA A 134 -13.48 1.49 1.81
CA ALA A 134 -12.22 1.56 2.55
C ALA A 134 -11.00 1.45 1.62
N PHE A 135 -11.05 0.52 0.67
CA PHE A 135 -9.95 0.35 -0.29
C PHE A 135 -9.92 1.44 -1.35
N THR A 136 -11.02 1.65 -2.08
CA THR A 136 -11.04 2.53 -3.26
C THR A 136 -10.89 3.99 -2.86
N PHE A 137 -11.61 4.44 -1.83
CA PHE A 137 -11.54 5.85 -1.43
C PHE A 137 -10.26 6.13 -0.64
N TRP A 138 -10.03 5.44 0.48
CA TRP A 138 -8.88 5.72 1.32
C TRP A 138 -7.59 5.11 0.77
N GLY A 139 -7.61 3.82 0.48
CA GLY A 139 -6.42 3.08 0.05
C GLY A 139 -5.93 3.45 -1.34
N ILE A 140 -6.80 3.94 -2.24
CA ILE A 140 -6.43 4.36 -3.60
C ILE A 140 -6.51 5.87 -3.78
N ILE A 141 -7.68 6.50 -3.66
CA ILE A 141 -7.81 7.92 -4.04
C ILE A 141 -7.02 8.83 -3.09
N VAL A 142 -7.30 8.76 -1.79
CA VAL A 142 -6.66 9.64 -0.79
C VAL A 142 -5.16 9.38 -0.69
N SER A 143 -4.75 8.11 -0.62
CA SER A 143 -3.34 7.73 -0.55
C SER A 143 -2.53 8.21 -1.77
N ASN A 144 -3.10 8.14 -2.97
CA ASN A 144 -2.43 8.56 -4.19
C ASN A 144 -2.41 10.07 -4.37
N ILE A 145 -3.44 10.80 -3.91
CA ILE A 145 -3.40 12.27 -3.86
C ILE A 145 -2.25 12.73 -2.97
N ILE A 146 -2.11 12.14 -1.77
CA ILE A 146 -1.06 12.51 -0.83
C ILE A 146 0.34 12.18 -1.39
N GLY A 147 0.54 10.95 -1.89
CA GLY A 147 1.84 10.55 -2.41
C GLY A 147 2.23 11.31 -3.69
N ALA A 148 1.30 11.50 -4.63
CA ALA A 148 1.56 12.28 -5.85
C ALA A 148 1.78 13.76 -5.54
N GLY A 149 1.00 14.35 -4.62
CA GLY A 149 1.15 15.73 -4.18
C GLY A 149 2.52 15.97 -3.54
N TRP A 150 2.92 15.06 -2.63
CA TRP A 150 4.24 15.13 -2.01
C TRP A 150 5.37 14.92 -3.03
N GLY A 151 5.30 13.85 -3.83
CA GLY A 151 6.34 13.50 -4.80
C GLY A 151 6.57 14.58 -5.85
N SER A 152 5.50 15.13 -6.41
CA SER A 152 5.60 16.23 -7.38
C SER A 152 6.12 17.53 -6.75
N THR A 153 5.80 17.81 -5.49
CA THR A 153 6.38 18.94 -4.74
C THR A 153 7.87 18.73 -4.47
N VAL A 154 8.29 17.51 -4.13
CA VAL A 154 9.71 17.16 -3.97
C VAL A 154 10.46 17.38 -5.29
N LEU A 155 9.93 16.89 -6.41
CA LEU A 155 10.54 17.14 -7.73
C LEU A 155 10.70 18.64 -8.02
N ARG A 156 9.69 19.45 -7.66
CA ARG A 156 9.76 20.90 -7.82
C ARG A 156 10.83 21.53 -6.92
N THR A 157 10.97 21.06 -5.68
CA THR A 157 11.91 21.58 -4.68
C THR A 157 13.37 21.28 -5.05
N PHE A 158 13.61 20.18 -5.74
CA PHE A 158 14.93 19.81 -6.27
C PHE A 158 15.19 20.37 -7.69
N ASP A 159 14.32 21.27 -8.18
CA ASP A 159 14.39 21.86 -9.53
C ASP A 159 14.46 20.84 -10.69
N LEU A 160 13.93 19.63 -10.46
CA LEU A 160 13.86 18.58 -11.48
C LEU A 160 12.70 18.80 -12.45
N ILE A 161 11.68 19.54 -12.03
CA ILE A 161 10.56 19.95 -12.88
C ILE A 161 10.29 21.44 -12.76
N THR A 162 9.81 22.04 -13.84
CA THR A 162 9.42 23.45 -13.86
C THR A 162 8.10 23.67 -13.10
N PRO A 163 7.80 24.90 -12.65
CA PRO A 163 6.49 25.23 -12.07
C PRO A 163 5.31 24.83 -12.97
N ALA A 164 5.45 25.03 -14.28
CA ALA A 164 4.41 24.68 -15.26
C ALA A 164 4.20 23.16 -15.39
N ALA A 165 5.24 22.35 -15.13
CA ALA A 165 5.17 20.90 -15.17
C ALA A 165 4.59 20.29 -13.88
N HIS A 166 4.45 21.05 -12.79
CA HIS A 166 4.04 20.53 -11.50
C HIS A 166 2.65 19.84 -11.55
N LEU A 167 1.63 20.53 -12.08
CA LEU A 167 0.28 19.97 -12.17
C LEU A 167 0.20 18.76 -13.13
N PRO A 168 0.76 18.81 -14.36
CA PRO A 168 0.81 17.64 -15.23
C PRO A 168 1.48 16.42 -14.57
N VAL A 169 2.61 16.62 -13.87
CA VAL A 169 3.32 15.54 -13.16
C VAL A 169 2.48 14.99 -12.01
N PHE A 170 1.84 15.85 -11.22
CA PHE A 170 0.92 15.45 -10.17
C PHE A 170 -0.19 14.53 -10.71
N PHE A 171 -0.89 14.94 -11.77
CA PHE A 171 -1.97 14.14 -12.34
C PHE A 171 -1.48 12.84 -12.97
N GLY A 172 -0.37 12.88 -13.72
CA GLY A 172 0.23 11.70 -14.32
C GLY A 172 0.63 10.67 -13.26
N TRP A 173 1.28 11.12 -12.19
CA TRP A 173 1.63 10.27 -11.06
C TRP A 173 0.39 9.72 -10.36
N PHE A 174 -0.56 10.59 -9.99
CA PHE A 174 -1.79 10.20 -9.30
C PHE A 174 -2.54 9.12 -10.07
N VAL A 175 -2.82 9.34 -11.36
CA VAL A 175 -3.58 8.40 -12.19
C VAL A 175 -2.81 7.10 -12.38
N GLY A 176 -1.53 7.16 -12.73
CA GLY A 176 -0.75 5.95 -12.98
C GLY A 176 -0.63 5.06 -11.75
N ASN A 177 -0.42 5.68 -10.58
CA ASN A 177 -0.38 4.97 -9.31
C ASN A 177 -1.76 4.45 -8.88
N ALA A 178 -2.82 5.25 -9.02
CA ALA A 178 -4.17 4.87 -8.62
C ALA A 178 -4.69 3.68 -9.45
N VAL A 179 -4.50 3.70 -10.77
CA VAL A 179 -4.92 2.61 -11.65
C VAL A 179 -4.15 1.32 -11.32
N ALA A 180 -2.83 1.40 -11.19
CA ALA A 180 -2.00 0.23 -10.88
C ALA A 180 -2.35 -0.39 -9.53
N SER A 181 -2.46 0.44 -8.47
CA SER A 181 -2.80 -0.06 -7.14
C SER A 181 -4.23 -0.53 -7.00
N TRP A 182 -5.20 0.07 -7.72
CA TRP A 182 -6.58 -0.40 -7.68
C TRP A 182 -6.70 -1.79 -8.32
N ILE A 183 -6.21 -1.97 -9.55
CA ILE A 183 -6.34 -3.25 -10.27
C ILE A 183 -5.60 -4.36 -9.52
N LEU A 184 -4.31 -4.16 -9.27
CA LEU A 184 -3.47 -5.20 -8.67
C LEU A 184 -3.79 -5.39 -7.18
N GLY A 185 -4.10 -4.31 -6.47
CA GLY A 185 -4.48 -4.38 -5.06
C GLY A 185 -5.83 -5.08 -4.86
N VAL A 186 -6.83 -4.88 -5.72
CA VAL A 186 -8.07 -5.66 -5.69
C VAL A 186 -7.79 -7.14 -5.87
N ILE A 187 -6.94 -7.52 -6.84
CA ILE A 187 -6.55 -8.92 -7.07
C ILE A 187 -5.87 -9.49 -5.83
N MET A 188 -4.87 -8.79 -5.28
CA MET A 188 -4.18 -9.20 -4.06
C MET A 188 -5.15 -9.38 -2.90
N LEU A 189 -6.02 -8.39 -2.66
CA LEU A 189 -6.98 -8.44 -1.56
C LEU A 189 -8.02 -9.56 -1.75
N LYS A 190 -8.54 -9.77 -2.95
CA LYS A 190 -9.54 -10.82 -3.21
C LYS A 190 -8.98 -12.23 -3.07
N PHE A 191 -7.79 -12.47 -3.62
CA PHE A 191 -7.27 -13.83 -3.77
C PHE A 191 -6.25 -14.21 -2.69
N VAL A 192 -5.50 -13.24 -2.14
CA VAL A 192 -4.41 -13.50 -1.20
C VAL A 192 -4.84 -13.23 0.25
N SER A 193 -5.71 -12.24 0.51
CA SER A 193 -6.20 -11.99 1.87
C SER A 193 -6.83 -13.21 2.56
N PRO A 194 -7.62 -14.09 1.89
CA PRO A 194 -8.17 -15.29 2.54
C PRO A 194 -7.11 -16.22 3.14
N ILE A 195 -5.87 -16.16 2.62
CA ILE A 195 -4.72 -16.92 3.09
C ILE A 195 -4.01 -16.12 4.20
N VAL A 196 -3.73 -14.85 3.94
CA VAL A 196 -2.96 -13.98 4.85
C VAL A 196 -3.65 -13.82 6.20
N ILE A 197 -4.97 -13.59 6.23
CA ILE A 197 -5.70 -13.37 7.50
C ILE A 197 -5.64 -14.56 8.47
N LYS A 198 -5.39 -15.76 7.96
CA LYS A 198 -5.27 -16.99 8.77
C LYS A 198 -3.86 -17.16 9.36
N SER A 199 -2.91 -16.34 8.95
CA SER A 199 -1.52 -16.45 9.37
C SER A 199 -1.27 -15.78 10.73
N LYS A 200 -0.17 -16.19 11.38
CA LYS A 200 0.31 -15.52 12.61
C LYS A 200 0.89 -14.13 12.35
N THR A 201 1.25 -13.82 11.11
CA THR A 201 1.88 -12.55 10.71
C THR A 201 0.90 -11.48 10.29
N PHE A 202 -0.38 -11.84 10.05
CA PHE A 202 -1.44 -10.85 9.88
C PHE A 202 -1.58 -10.00 11.14
N CYS A 203 -1.47 -8.68 10.96
CA CYS A 203 -1.51 -7.73 12.04
C CYS A 203 -2.94 -7.26 12.28
N LYS A 204 -3.55 -7.72 13.37
CA LYS A 204 -4.87 -7.26 13.79
C LYS A 204 -4.80 -5.81 14.29
N LYS A 205 -3.69 -5.43 14.94
CA LYS A 205 -3.34 -4.03 15.25
C LYS A 205 -2.24 -3.53 14.30
N TYR A 206 -1.47 -2.53 14.73
CA TYR A 206 -0.43 -1.90 13.91
C TYR A 206 0.90 -2.66 13.88
N TRP A 207 1.26 -3.40 14.92
CA TRP A 207 2.55 -4.10 14.99
C TRP A 207 2.43 -5.62 15.18
N ALA A 208 1.25 -6.08 15.61
CA ALA A 208 0.74 -7.45 15.62
C ALA A 208 -0.75 -7.41 16.00
#